data_AF-A0A2K0XQJ0-F1
#
_entry.id   AF-A0A2K0XQJ0-F1
#
_cell.length_a   1.000
_cell.length_b   1.000
_cell.length_c   1.000
_cell.angle_alpha   90.00
_cell.angle_beta   90.00
_cell.angle_gamma   90.00
#
_symmetry.space_group_name_H-M   'P 1'
#
loop_
_entity.id
_entity.type
_entity.pdbx_description
1 polymer ?
#
loop_
_entity_poly.entity_id
_entity_poly.type
_entity_poly.pdbx_seq_one_letter_code
_entity_poly.pdbx_strand_id
1 'polypeptide(L)'
;MAAFLFATENVVFVSAIVLMLLIGAVQAIGIAGDFDLDIDGDADLLGWLGVGRLPLLMLLAIFLALFGMIGLIGQHLLLDLTGAMLPPLIAAPAALIASLPATGLAARRLAPLLPRDQSSAVPLDALTGSFARIVTGVARSGSPARARVEDAYGQAHYVMVEPDNAGQTLEEGETILLVRREDHVFRAISHGDHYLPRL
;
A
#
# COMPACT_ATOMS: atom_id res chain seq x y z
N MET A 1 -22.37 -9.20 -33.91
CA MET A 1 -21.66 -9.03 -32.62
C MET A 1 -20.76 -10.23 -32.31
N ALA A 2 -21.29 -11.42 -32.01
CA ALA A 2 -20.47 -12.59 -31.67
C ALA A 2 -19.44 -12.96 -32.76
N ALA A 3 -19.85 -12.95 -34.04
CA ALA A 3 -18.96 -13.24 -35.16
C ALA A 3 -17.77 -12.27 -35.27
N PHE A 4 -17.95 -11.00 -34.89
CA PHE A 4 -16.86 -10.02 -34.86
C PHE A 4 -15.89 -10.31 -33.73
N LEU A 5 -16.39 -10.56 -32.52
CA LEU A 5 -15.54 -10.82 -31.35
C LEU A 5 -14.70 -12.08 -31.52
N PHE A 6 -15.27 -13.15 -32.09
CA PHE A 6 -14.59 -14.42 -32.30
C PHE A 6 -13.92 -14.54 -33.68
N ALA A 7 -13.83 -13.44 -34.44
CA ALA A 7 -13.07 -13.41 -35.68
C ALA A 7 -11.57 -13.62 -35.38
N THR A 8 -10.87 -14.35 -36.26
CA THR A 8 -9.43 -14.67 -36.11
C THR A 8 -8.58 -13.42 -35.87
N GLU A 9 -8.99 -12.29 -36.46
CA GLU A 9 -8.36 -10.98 -36.39
C GLU A 9 -8.48 -10.33 -35.01
N ASN A 10 -9.49 -10.72 -34.22
CA ASN A 10 -9.80 -10.16 -32.91
C ASN A 10 -9.43 -11.07 -31.73
N VAL A 11 -9.07 -12.33 -31.98
CA VAL A 11 -8.78 -13.32 -30.93
C VAL A 11 -7.74 -12.80 -29.93
N VAL A 12 -6.72 -12.08 -30.39
CA VAL A 12 -5.66 -11.52 -29.52
C VAL A 12 -6.17 -10.44 -28.57
N PHE A 13 -7.16 -9.63 -29.00
CA PHE A 13 -7.72 -8.58 -28.16
C PHE A 13 -8.74 -9.14 -27.18
N VAL A 14 -9.55 -10.09 -27.62
CA VAL A 14 -10.50 -10.79 -26.75
C VAL A 14 -9.77 -11.61 -25.70
N SER A 15 -8.70 -12.32 -26.06
CA SER A 15 -7.90 -13.07 -25.10
C SER A 15 -7.26 -12.17 -24.05
N ALA A 16 -6.79 -10.97 -24.43
CA ALA A 16 -6.30 -9.98 -23.50
C ALA A 16 -7.38 -9.50 -22.51
N ILE A 17 -8.60 -9.24 -22.98
CA ILE A 17 -9.72 -8.87 -22.08
C ILE A 17 -10.08 -10.03 -21.14
N VAL A 18 -10.14 -11.27 -21.64
CA VAL A 18 -10.41 -12.45 -20.80
C VAL A 18 -9.33 -12.62 -19.75
N LEU A 19 -8.05 -12.52 -20.13
CA LEU A 19 -6.94 -12.62 -19.20
C LEU A 19 -6.96 -11.49 -18.16
N MET A 20 -7.29 -10.26 -18.55
CA MET A 20 -7.50 -9.14 -17.63
C MET A 20 -8.60 -9.44 -16.62
N LEU A 21 -9.74 -9.98 -17.06
CA LEU A 21 -10.85 -10.34 -16.18
C LEU A 21 -10.46 -11.46 -15.20
N LEU A 22 -9.69 -12.44 -15.64
CA LEU A 22 -9.16 -13.50 -14.76
C LEU A 22 -8.22 -12.92 -13.70
N ILE A 23 -7.28 -12.06 -14.12
CA ILE A 23 -6.36 -11.35 -13.22
C ILE A 23 -7.14 -10.49 -12.21
N GLY A 24 -8.17 -9.76 -12.66
CA GLY A 24 -9.04 -8.96 -11.81
C GLY A 24 -9.86 -9.79 -10.83
N ALA A 25 -10.37 -10.95 -11.25
CA ALA A 25 -11.08 -11.89 -10.39
C ALA A 25 -10.18 -12.45 -9.28
N VAL A 26 -8.96 -12.87 -9.63
CA VAL A 26 -7.96 -13.36 -8.65
C VAL A 26 -7.61 -12.26 -7.63
N GLN A 27 -7.46 -11.01 -8.09
CA GLN A 27 -7.25 -9.85 -7.22
C GLN A 27 -8.45 -9.58 -6.30
N ALA A 28 -9.67 -9.64 -6.83
CA ALA A 28 -10.89 -9.38 -6.07
C ALA A 28 -11.12 -10.40 -4.94
N ILE A 29 -10.65 -11.64 -5.11
CA ILE A 29 -10.72 -12.69 -4.09
C ILE A 29 -9.61 -12.50 -3.01
N GLY A 30 -8.67 -11.58 -3.22
CA GLY A 30 -7.58 -11.32 -2.27
C GLY A 30 -6.44 -12.35 -2.33
N ILE A 31 -6.44 -13.23 -3.35
CA ILE A 31 -5.40 -14.26 -3.53
C ILE A 31 -4.06 -13.61 -3.93
N ALA A 32 -4.09 -12.39 -4.45
CA ALA A 32 -2.92 -11.70 -5.00
C ALA A 32 -2.28 -10.65 -4.07
N GLY A 33 -2.64 -10.62 -2.78
CA GLY A 33 -2.27 -9.54 -1.85
C GLY A 33 -0.78 -9.32 -1.62
N ASP A 34 0.10 -10.22 -2.06
CA ASP A 34 1.54 -10.16 -1.79
C ASP A 34 2.40 -10.80 -2.90
N PHE A 35 1.99 -10.67 -4.18
CA PHE A 35 2.89 -11.01 -5.29
C PHE A 35 3.84 -9.85 -5.56
N ASP A 36 4.86 -9.72 -4.71
CA ASP A 36 5.99 -8.85 -5.01
C ASP A 36 6.84 -9.54 -6.09
N LEU A 37 6.60 -9.17 -7.34
CA LEU A 37 7.42 -9.58 -8.45
C LEU A 37 8.61 -8.62 -8.50
N ASP A 38 9.71 -9.03 -7.87
CA ASP A 38 11.01 -8.35 -7.97
C ASP A 38 11.47 -8.39 -9.44
N ILE A 39 11.11 -7.36 -10.19
CA ILE A 39 11.58 -7.14 -11.57
C ILE A 39 12.74 -6.16 -11.51
N ASP A 40 13.97 -6.69 -11.50
CA ASP A 40 15.22 -5.96 -11.76
C ASP A 40 15.37 -5.61 -13.25
N GLY A 41 14.35 -4.95 -13.81
CA GLY A 41 14.32 -4.43 -15.17
C GLY A 41 14.64 -2.94 -15.17
N ASP A 42 15.33 -2.48 -16.22
CA ASP A 42 15.77 -1.10 -16.44
C ASP A 42 14.70 -0.07 -15.99
N ALA A 43 14.93 0.51 -14.80
CA ALA A 43 13.90 1.20 -14.01
C ALA A 43 13.29 2.42 -14.72
N ASP A 44 14.00 2.95 -15.72
CA ASP A 44 13.60 4.14 -16.46
C ASP A 44 12.44 3.87 -17.45
N LEU A 45 12.46 2.72 -18.13
CA LEU A 45 11.40 2.34 -19.08
C LEU A 45 10.11 1.90 -18.36
N LEU A 46 10.26 1.21 -17.24
CA LEU A 46 9.15 0.73 -16.41
C LEU A 46 8.52 1.85 -15.58
N GLY A 47 9.32 2.80 -15.11
CA GLY A 47 8.83 4.00 -14.41
C GLY A 47 7.87 4.83 -15.26
N TRP A 48 8.10 4.91 -16.58
CA TRP A 48 7.18 5.59 -17.51
C TRP A 48 5.81 4.90 -17.62
N LEU A 49 5.76 3.58 -17.53
CA LEU A 49 4.52 2.80 -17.55
C LEU A 49 3.72 2.95 -16.24
N GLY A 50 4.36 3.41 -15.17
CA GLY A 50 3.74 3.60 -13.85
C GLY A 50 4.17 2.57 -12.80
N VAL A 51 5.22 1.80 -13.07
CA VAL A 51 5.86 0.92 -12.07
C VAL A 51 6.34 1.76 -10.88
N GLY A 52 6.08 1.28 -9.67
CA GLY A 52 6.31 2.01 -8.41
C GLY A 52 5.16 2.92 -7.95
N ARG A 53 4.08 3.06 -8.76
CA ARG A 53 2.84 3.77 -8.34
C ARG A 53 1.67 2.84 -8.04
N LEU A 54 1.63 1.69 -8.72
CA LEU A 54 0.64 0.63 -8.57
C LEU A 54 1.36 -0.71 -8.46
N PRO A 55 0.79 -1.72 -7.77
CA PRO A 55 1.26 -3.10 -7.85
C PRO A 55 1.30 -3.57 -9.30
N LEU A 56 2.30 -4.39 -9.66
CA LEU A 56 2.54 -4.81 -11.05
C LEU A 56 1.33 -5.49 -11.68
N LEU A 57 0.61 -6.32 -10.91
CA LEU A 57 -0.59 -7.02 -11.38
C LEU A 57 -1.73 -6.07 -11.75
N MET A 58 -1.87 -4.96 -11.02
CA MET A 58 -2.85 -3.92 -11.34
C MET A 58 -2.45 -3.18 -12.60
N LEU A 59 -1.16 -2.87 -12.77
CA LEU A 59 -0.64 -2.25 -13.98
C LEU A 59 -0.84 -3.13 -15.21
N LEU A 60 -0.56 -4.42 -15.09
CA LEU A 60 -0.80 -5.42 -16.12
C LEU A 60 -2.28 -5.49 -16.50
N ALA A 61 -3.18 -5.53 -15.52
CA ALA A 61 -4.63 -5.53 -15.77
C ALA A 61 -5.07 -4.28 -16.55
N ILE A 62 -4.58 -3.08 -16.18
CA ILE A 62 -4.85 -1.83 -16.89
C ILE A 62 -4.32 -1.89 -18.33
N PHE A 63 -3.10 -2.39 -18.52
CA PHE A 63 -2.49 -2.55 -19.84
C PHE A 63 -3.32 -3.47 -20.73
N LEU A 64 -3.70 -4.66 -20.26
CA LEU A 64 -4.51 -5.60 -21.04
C LEU A 64 -5.89 -5.03 -21.36
N ALA A 65 -6.52 -4.32 -20.41
CA ALA A 65 -7.80 -3.65 -20.63
C ALA A 65 -7.70 -2.64 -21.77
N LEU A 66 -6.69 -1.78 -21.74
CA LEU A 66 -6.48 -0.75 -22.77
C LEU A 66 -6.06 -1.36 -24.11
N PHE A 67 -5.16 -2.34 -24.11
CA PHE A 67 -4.76 -3.05 -25.33
C PHE A 67 -5.95 -3.72 -26.02
N GLY A 68 -6.75 -4.48 -25.26
CA GLY A 68 -7.94 -5.13 -25.78
C GLY A 68 -8.99 -4.13 -26.26
N MET A 69 -9.24 -3.07 -25.50
CA MET A 69 -10.23 -2.04 -25.85
C MET A 69 -9.81 -1.26 -27.10
N ILE A 70 -8.57 -0.76 -27.15
CA ILE A 70 -8.04 -0.02 -28.31
C ILE A 70 -8.03 -0.90 -29.55
N GLY A 71 -7.63 -2.17 -29.42
CA GLY A 71 -7.63 -3.13 -30.52
C GLY A 71 -9.03 -3.41 -31.08
N LEU A 72 -10.00 -3.70 -30.21
CA LEU A 72 -11.38 -3.97 -30.63
C LEU A 72 -12.07 -2.73 -31.21
N ILE A 73 -11.91 -1.56 -30.59
CA ILE A 73 -12.46 -0.30 -31.11
C ILE A 73 -11.81 0.03 -32.46
N GLY A 74 -10.49 -0.12 -32.57
CA GLY A 74 -9.75 0.12 -33.82
C GLY A 74 -10.21 -0.79 -34.94
N GLN A 75 -10.33 -2.10 -34.68
CA GLN A 75 -10.83 -3.08 -35.65
C GLN A 75 -12.27 -2.82 -36.06
N HIS A 76 -13.13 -2.43 -35.11
CA HIS A 76 -14.53 -2.11 -35.41
C HIS A 76 -14.64 -0.87 -36.29
N LEU A 77 -13.93 0.20 -35.94
CA LEU A 77 -13.90 1.44 -36.72
C LEU A 77 -13.36 1.19 -38.13
N LEU A 78 -12.34 0.34 -38.27
CA LEU A 78 -11.78 0.04 -39.57
C LEU A 78 -12.72 -0.81 -40.44
N LEU A 79 -13.42 -1.76 -39.83
CA LEU A 79 -14.46 -2.53 -40.50
C LEU A 79 -15.58 -1.62 -41.01
N ASP A 80 -16.01 -0.64 -40.21
CA ASP A 80 -17.06 0.31 -40.60
C ASP A 80 -16.60 1.24 -41.74
N LEU A 81 -15.33 1.66 -41.74
CA LEU A 81 -14.79 2.60 -42.74
C LEU A 81 -14.35 1.93 -44.06
N THR A 82 -13.79 0.73 -43.99
CA THR A 82 -13.14 0.07 -45.12
C THR A 82 -13.83 -1.23 -45.56
N GLY A 83 -14.76 -1.73 -44.76
CA GLY A 83 -15.40 -3.04 -44.99
C GLY A 83 -14.51 -4.23 -44.66
N ALA A 84 -13.29 -4.01 -44.16
CA ALA A 84 -12.32 -5.04 -43.85
C ALA A 84 -11.63 -4.80 -42.50
N MET A 85 -11.17 -5.90 -41.89
CA MET A 85 -10.39 -5.88 -40.67
C MET A 85 -8.90 -5.91 -41.00
N LEU A 86 -8.10 -5.34 -40.10
CA LEU A 86 -6.66 -5.40 -40.23
C LEU A 86 -6.15 -6.79 -39.85
N PRO A 87 -5.15 -7.33 -40.57
CA PRO A 87 -4.48 -8.56 -40.15
C PRO A 87 -3.94 -8.40 -38.71
N PRO A 88 -4.07 -9.42 -37.85
CA PRO A 88 -3.66 -9.32 -36.45
C PRO A 88 -2.17 -8.98 -36.28
N LEU A 89 -1.33 -9.34 -37.27
CA LEU A 89 0.10 -8.99 -37.30
C LEU A 89 0.36 -7.47 -37.37
N ILE A 90 -0.59 -6.69 -37.90
CA ILE A 90 -0.50 -5.23 -37.99
C ILE A 90 -1.32 -4.58 -36.87
N ALA A 91 -2.52 -5.10 -36.61
CA ALA A 91 -3.40 -4.57 -35.58
C ALA A 91 -2.78 -4.66 -34.19
N ALA A 92 -2.15 -5.78 -33.84
CA ALA A 92 -1.60 -5.98 -32.51
C ALA A 92 -0.43 -5.03 -32.20
N PRO A 93 0.60 -4.85 -33.05
CA PRO A 93 1.63 -3.84 -32.81
C PRO A 93 1.08 -2.41 -32.74
N ALA A 94 0.13 -2.05 -33.60
CA ALA A 94 -0.49 -0.72 -33.58
C ALA A 94 -1.23 -0.47 -32.25
N ALA A 95 -2.03 -1.43 -31.80
CA ALA A 95 -2.71 -1.37 -30.50
C ALA A 95 -1.72 -1.36 -29.34
N LEU A 96 -0.62 -2.12 -29.42
CA LEU A 96 0.43 -2.15 -28.40
C LEU A 96 1.08 -0.78 -28.24
N ILE A 97 1.53 -0.17 -29.33
CA ILE A 97 2.13 1.18 -29.32
C ILE A 97 1.17 2.22 -28.74
N ALA A 98 -0.12 2.14 -29.07
CA ALA A 98 -1.13 3.05 -28.53
C ALA A 98 -1.45 2.79 -27.05
N SER A 99 -1.47 1.53 -26.62
CA SER A 99 -1.84 1.13 -25.26
C SER A 99 -0.77 1.43 -24.22
N LEU A 100 0.52 1.41 -24.57
CA LEU A 100 1.62 1.73 -23.65
C LEU A 100 1.53 3.14 -23.02
N PRO A 101 1.47 4.25 -23.80
CA PRO A 101 1.33 5.59 -23.23
C PRO A 101 -0.03 5.78 -22.53
N ALA A 102 -1.09 5.15 -23.04
CA ALA A 102 -2.40 5.18 -22.42
C ALA A 102 -2.38 4.52 -21.03
N THR A 103 -1.63 3.44 -20.87
CA THR A 103 -1.44 2.73 -19.59
C THR A 103 -0.70 3.61 -18.59
N GLY A 104 0.40 4.25 -18.98
CA GLY A 104 1.12 5.19 -18.10
C GLY A 104 0.24 6.35 -17.66
N LEU A 105 -0.60 6.89 -18.55
CA LEU A 105 -1.56 7.93 -18.20
C LEU A 105 -2.63 7.43 -17.23
N ALA A 106 -3.21 6.26 -17.49
CA ALA A 106 -4.22 5.64 -16.63
C ALA A 106 -3.66 5.33 -15.24
N ALA A 107 -2.46 4.75 -15.16
CA ALA A 107 -1.79 4.46 -13.90
C ALA A 107 -1.58 5.72 -13.06
N ARG A 108 -1.17 6.85 -13.67
CA ARG A 108 -1.03 8.14 -12.97
C ARG A 108 -2.34 8.68 -12.43
N ARG A 109 -3.47 8.39 -13.09
CA ARG A 109 -4.81 8.85 -12.67
C ARG A 109 -5.45 7.94 -11.63
N LEU A 110 -5.12 6.66 -11.65
CA LEU A 110 -5.63 5.67 -10.70
C LEU A 110 -4.80 5.57 -9.42
N ALA A 111 -3.50 5.87 -9.48
CA ALA A 111 -2.61 5.81 -8.32
C ALA A 111 -3.08 6.59 -7.06
N PRO A 112 -3.73 7.77 -7.17
CA PRO A 112 -4.28 8.45 -6.00
C PRO A 112 -5.48 7.75 -5.35
N LEU A 113 -6.13 6.82 -6.04
CA LEU A 113 -7.30 6.08 -5.53
C LEU A 113 -6.89 4.87 -4.70
N LEU A 114 -5.64 4.38 -4.85
CA LEU A 114 -5.15 3.32 -4.00
C LEU A 114 -4.98 3.85 -2.57
N PRO A 115 -5.55 3.15 -1.57
CA PRO A 115 -5.16 3.36 -0.18
C PRO A 115 -3.66 3.13 -0.13
N ARG A 116 -2.90 4.21 0.10
CA ARG A 116 -1.52 4.05 0.48
C ARG A 116 -1.55 3.42 1.84
N ASP A 117 -0.76 2.37 2.05
CA ASP A 117 -0.42 1.88 3.37
C ASP A 117 0.21 3.05 4.13
N GLN A 118 -0.65 3.83 4.77
CA GLN A 118 -0.29 4.58 5.94
C GLN A 118 -0.05 3.49 6.95
N SER A 119 1.19 2.96 6.97
CA SER A 119 1.70 2.39 8.19
C SER A 119 1.31 3.39 9.27
N SER A 120 0.58 2.93 10.27
CA SER A 120 0.28 3.71 11.47
C SER A 120 1.57 3.89 12.27
N ALA A 121 2.65 4.31 11.60
CA ALA A 121 3.81 4.95 12.15
C ALA A 121 3.35 6.33 12.64
N VAL A 122 2.52 6.31 13.69
CA VAL A 122 2.40 7.43 14.59
C VAL A 122 3.84 7.74 15.00
N PRO A 123 4.38 8.93 14.67
CA PRO A 123 5.72 9.27 15.11
C PRO A 123 5.76 9.10 16.63
N LEU A 124 6.74 8.38 17.15
CA LEU A 124 6.85 8.12 18.59
C LEU A 124 6.72 9.41 19.43
N ASP A 125 7.13 10.56 18.88
CA ASP A 125 6.95 11.88 19.50
C ASP A 125 5.48 12.23 19.80
N ALA A 126 4.52 11.74 19.02
CA ALA A 126 3.09 11.92 19.26
C ALA A 126 2.55 11.10 20.44
N LEU A 127 3.34 10.17 20.99
CA LEU A 127 3.02 9.47 22.25
C LEU A 127 3.34 10.35 23.48
N THR A 128 4.07 11.47 23.30
CA THR A 128 4.32 12.44 24.36
C THR A 128 3.00 13.05 24.83
N GLY A 129 2.78 13.09 26.14
CA GLY A 129 1.52 13.51 26.77
C GLY A 129 0.52 12.38 26.97
N SER A 130 0.80 11.16 26.52
CA SER A 130 -0.06 9.99 26.74
C SER A 130 0.26 9.29 28.06
N PHE A 131 -0.77 8.71 28.67
CA PHE A 131 -0.60 7.81 29.81
C PHE A 131 -0.12 6.44 29.34
N ALA A 132 0.88 5.92 30.04
CA ALA A 132 1.42 4.59 29.83
C ALA A 132 1.39 3.79 31.13
N ARG A 133 1.47 2.47 31.04
CA ARG A 133 1.61 1.57 32.18
C ARG A 133 2.90 0.78 32.09
N ILE A 134 3.68 0.72 33.16
CA ILE A 134 4.87 -0.13 33.18
C ILE A 134 4.41 -1.59 33.19
N VAL A 135 4.90 -2.37 32.23
CA VAL A 135 4.50 -3.78 32.04
C VAL A 135 5.61 -4.75 32.41
N THR A 136 6.87 -4.30 32.44
CA THR A 136 7.99 -5.18 32.74
C THR A 136 9.14 -4.40 33.36
N GLY A 137 9.51 -4.79 34.57
CA GLY A 137 10.67 -4.27 35.27
C GLY A 137 10.42 -2.96 35.98
N VAL A 138 11.51 -2.34 36.44
CA VAL A 138 11.50 -1.14 37.27
C VAL A 138 12.34 -0.07 36.58
N ALA A 139 11.73 1.08 36.28
CA ALA A 139 12.43 2.16 35.59
C ALA A 139 13.25 2.97 36.60
N ARG A 140 14.54 3.15 36.32
CA ARG A 140 15.47 4.00 37.07
C ARG A 140 16.29 4.82 36.11
N SER A 141 16.91 5.89 36.60
CA SER A 141 17.85 6.69 35.81
C SER A 141 18.98 5.79 35.27
N GLY A 142 19.14 5.74 33.95
CA GLY A 142 20.11 4.86 33.27
C GLY A 142 19.72 3.37 33.20
N SER A 143 18.52 2.99 33.63
CA SER A 143 17.96 1.63 33.54
C SER A 143 16.51 1.73 33.11
N PRO A 144 16.22 1.83 31.80
CA PRO A 144 14.87 1.97 31.29
C PRO A 144 14.04 0.70 31.49
N ALA A 145 12.74 0.85 31.73
CA ALA A 145 11.77 -0.25 31.79
C ALA A 145 10.77 -0.18 30.64
N ARG A 146 10.06 -1.28 30.38
CA ARG A 146 9.09 -1.36 29.29
C ARG A 146 7.73 -0.89 29.76
N ALA A 147 7.13 0.04 29.03
CA ALA A 147 5.77 0.52 29.27
C ALA A 147 4.88 0.32 28.05
N ARG A 148 3.59 0.05 28.28
CA ARG A 148 2.54 -0.03 27.27
C ARG A 148 1.78 1.30 27.25
N VAL A 149 1.72 1.93 26.08
CA VAL A 149 0.96 3.15 25.80
C VAL A 149 -0.02 2.87 24.67
N GLU A 150 -1.21 3.44 24.73
CA GLU A 150 -2.20 3.35 23.65
C GLU A 150 -2.18 4.67 22.87
N ASP A 151 -2.15 4.59 21.54
CA ASP A 151 -2.22 5.78 20.69
C ASP A 151 -3.67 6.29 20.53
N ALA A 152 -3.84 7.38 19.78
CA ALA A 152 -5.16 7.98 19.52
C ALA A 152 -6.14 7.04 18.78
N TYR A 153 -5.66 5.94 18.19
CA TYR A 153 -6.45 4.93 17.49
C TYR A 153 -6.63 3.64 18.31
N GLY A 154 -6.17 3.62 19.56
CA GLY A 154 -6.26 2.47 20.47
C GLY A 154 -5.24 1.36 20.17
N GLN A 155 -4.21 1.61 19.35
CA GLN A 155 -3.14 0.64 19.14
C GLN A 155 -2.14 0.69 20.29
N ALA A 156 -1.75 -0.48 20.79
CA ALA A 156 -0.79 -0.59 21.88
C ALA A 156 0.66 -0.54 21.37
N HIS A 157 1.41 0.44 21.85
CA HIS A 157 2.84 0.61 21.61
C HIS A 157 3.62 0.27 22.87
N TYR A 158 4.77 -0.39 22.70
CA TYR A 158 5.68 -0.70 23.80
C TYR A 158 6.93 0.16 23.68
N VAL A 159 7.13 1.02 24.67
CA VAL A 159 8.22 1.99 24.68
C VAL A 159 9.12 1.79 25.90
N MET A 160 10.40 2.16 25.76
CA MET A 160 11.34 2.17 26.86
C MET A 160 11.21 3.50 27.61
N VAL A 161 11.16 3.44 28.93
CA VAL A 161 10.89 4.61 29.77
C VAL A 161 11.87 4.70 30.92
N GLU A 162 12.34 5.91 31.18
CA GLU A 162 13.08 6.29 32.38
C GLU A 162 12.34 7.39 33.17
N PRO A 163 12.53 7.47 34.49
CA PRO A 163 12.06 8.61 35.26
C PRO A 163 12.70 9.92 34.77
N ASP A 164 11.91 11.00 34.75
CA ASP A 164 12.39 12.35 34.47
C ASP A 164 13.10 12.97 35.69
N ASN A 165 12.64 12.66 36.90
CA ASN A 165 13.21 13.16 38.13
C ASN A 165 14.35 12.26 38.65
N ALA A 166 15.46 12.89 39.03
CA ALA A 166 16.59 12.17 39.64
C ALA A 166 16.18 11.48 40.95
N GLY A 167 16.53 10.20 41.09
CA GLY A 167 16.20 9.38 42.27
C GLY A 167 14.78 8.83 42.30
N GLN A 168 13.92 9.19 41.35
CA GLN A 168 12.60 8.56 41.20
C GLN A 168 12.77 7.13 40.65
N THR A 169 11.92 6.23 41.13
CA THR A 169 11.79 4.86 40.62
C THR A 169 10.34 4.67 40.22
N LEU A 170 10.11 4.07 39.05
CA LEU A 170 8.77 3.75 38.57
C LEU A 170 8.60 2.23 38.56
N GLU A 171 7.57 1.72 39.22
CA GLU A 171 7.38 0.30 39.45
C GLU A 171 6.50 -0.39 38.40
N GLU A 172 6.62 -1.71 38.30
CA GLU A 172 5.77 -2.50 37.43
C GLU A 172 4.28 -2.36 37.81
N GLY A 173 3.42 -2.19 36.81
CA GLY A 173 1.99 -1.95 37.00
C GLY A 173 1.61 -0.49 37.25
N GLU A 174 2.58 0.41 37.48
CA GLU A 174 2.35 1.82 37.72
C GLU A 174 1.89 2.57 36.47
N THR A 175 0.95 3.50 36.64
CA THR A 175 0.52 4.45 35.61
C THR A 175 1.47 5.65 35.60
N ILE A 176 2.00 5.98 34.42
CA ILE A 176 2.99 7.04 34.23
C ILE A 176 2.56 7.95 33.07
N LEU A 177 3.00 9.20 33.09
CA LEU A 177 2.80 10.16 32.01
C LEU A 177 4.10 10.35 31.23
N LEU A 178 4.07 10.12 29.92
CA LEU A 178 5.22 10.36 29.03
C LEU A 178 5.37 11.88 28.80
N VAL A 179 6.47 12.48 29.25
CA VAL A 179 6.65 13.96 29.21
C VAL A 179 7.51 14.44 28.05
N ARG A 180 8.50 13.64 27.63
CA ARG A 180 9.36 13.93 26.47
C ARG A 180 10.07 12.66 26.01
N ARG A 181 10.58 12.68 24.78
CA ARG A 181 11.43 11.61 24.23
C ARG A 181 12.88 12.08 24.12
N GLU A 182 13.80 11.26 24.59
CA GLU A 182 15.25 11.41 24.40
C GLU A 182 15.72 10.17 23.62
N ASP A 183 16.04 10.35 22.34
CA ASP A 183 16.39 9.27 21.40
C ASP A 183 15.33 8.15 21.33
N HIS A 184 15.62 7.00 21.95
CA HIS A 184 14.76 5.81 21.96
C HIS A 184 14.09 5.58 23.32
N VAL A 185 14.25 6.50 24.27
CA VAL A 185 13.76 6.39 25.64
C VAL A 185 12.84 7.58 25.94
N PHE A 186 11.68 7.30 26.53
CA PHE A 186 10.80 8.34 27.04
C PHE A 186 11.17 8.70 28.47
N ARG A 187 11.12 9.98 28.77
CA ARG A 187 11.09 10.46 30.15
C ARG A 187 9.65 10.46 30.61
N ALA A 188 9.41 9.94 31.81
CA ALA A 188 8.09 9.90 32.38
C ALA A 188 8.08 10.31 33.85
N ILE A 189 6.91 10.75 34.29
CA ILE A 189 6.60 11.03 35.69
C ILE A 189 5.49 10.10 36.17
N SER A 190 5.55 9.72 37.45
CA SER A 190 4.46 8.98 38.10
C SER A 190 3.17 9.78 38.05
N HIS A 191 2.05 9.12 37.75
CA HIS A 191 0.71 9.70 37.85
C HIS A 191 0.21 9.77 39.32
N GLY A 192 0.94 9.19 40.28
CA GLY A 192 0.62 9.29 41.71
C GLY A 192 -0.25 8.17 42.27
N ASP A 193 -0.53 7.11 41.51
CA ASP A 193 -1.42 6.02 41.95
C ASP A 193 -0.80 5.13 43.05
N HIS A 194 0.53 5.14 43.24
CA HIS A 194 1.21 4.22 44.15
C HIS A 194 1.37 4.74 45.59
N TYR A 195 1.01 6.01 45.88
CA TYR A 195 1.17 6.63 47.21
C TYR A 195 -0.14 6.99 47.92
N LEU A 196 -1.29 6.51 47.46
CA LEU A 196 -2.54 6.71 48.20
C LEU A 196 -2.81 5.50 49.12
N PRO A 197 -2.72 5.64 50.46
CA PRO A 197 -3.29 4.65 51.35
C PRO A 197 -4.78 4.54 51.02
N ARG A 198 -5.24 3.33 50.70
CA ARG A 198 -6.67 3.04 50.59
C ARG A 198 -7.30 3.36 51.96
N LEU A 199 -8.11 4.42 52.00
CA LEU A 199 -9.02 4.72 53.11
C LEU A 199 -10.24 3.80 53.05
#